data_AF-A0A7D7X742-F1
#
_entry.id   AF-A0A7D7X742-F1
#
_cell.length_a   1.000
_cell.length_b   1.000
_cell.length_c   1.000
_cell.angle_alpha   90.00
_cell.angle_beta   90.00
_cell.angle_gamma   90.00
#
_symmetry.space_group_name_H-M   'P 1'
#
loop_
_entity.id
_entity.type
_entity.pdbx_description
1 polymer ?
#
loop_
_entity_poly.entity_id
_entity_poly.type
_entity_poly.pdbx_seq_one_letter_code
_entity_poly.pdbx_strand_id
1 'polypeptide(L)' 'MSDTKPPVEATNADSLPGEAPRTSEPLRPEDFYMEGPYLVFTAAYHLRRGYCCNSDCRHCPYK' A
#
# COMPACT_ATOMS: atom_id res chain seq x y z
N MET A 1 -19.11 -21.58 -24.72
CA MET A 1 -19.59 -20.89 -23.51
C MET A 1 -18.33 -20.61 -22.70
N SER A 2 -17.56 -19.63 -23.16
CA SER A 2 -17.59 -18.25 -22.66
C SER A 2 -16.85 -18.19 -21.33
N ASP A 3 -15.67 -17.55 -21.40
CA ASP A 3 -15.02 -16.80 -20.35
C ASP A 3 -15.06 -17.34 -18.92
N THR A 4 -13.89 -17.76 -18.43
CA THR A 4 -13.22 -16.96 -17.37
C THR A 4 -11.75 -17.36 -17.28
N LYS A 5 -10.86 -16.46 -17.70
CA LYS A 5 -9.50 -16.30 -17.19
C LYS A 5 -9.40 -14.80 -16.84
N PRO A 6 -8.45 -14.37 -16.00
CA PRO A 6 -7.88 -14.87 -14.74
C PRO A 6 -7.74 -13.66 -13.78
N PRO A 7 -6.58 -13.38 -13.15
CA PRO A 7 -5.78 -14.08 -12.12
C PRO A 7 -5.79 -13.28 -10.79
N VAL A 8 -5.03 -13.74 -9.80
CA VAL A 8 -4.22 -12.97 -8.81
C VAL A 8 -4.32 -13.50 -7.37
N GLU A 9 -4.00 -14.78 -7.18
CA GLU A 9 -3.38 -15.18 -5.92
C GLU A 9 -1.93 -14.68 -5.95
N ALA A 10 -1.74 -13.46 -5.46
CA ALA A 10 -0.42 -12.91 -5.15
C ALA A 10 0.07 -13.51 -3.84
N THR A 11 0.33 -14.82 -3.82
CA THR A 11 1.30 -15.38 -2.88
C THR A 11 2.67 -15.03 -3.42
N ASN A 12 3.42 -14.17 -2.74
CA ASN A 12 4.88 -14.31 -2.64
C ASN A 12 5.36 -13.55 -1.42
N ALA A 13 5.87 -14.33 -0.47
CA ALA A 13 6.81 -13.88 0.53
C ALA A 13 8.06 -13.35 -0.18
N ASP A 14 8.52 -12.17 0.22
CA ASP A 14 9.94 -11.86 0.12
C ASP A 14 10.37 -11.10 1.38
N SER A 15 11.24 -11.74 2.13
CA SER A 15 11.88 -11.21 3.32
C SER A 15 13.17 -10.50 2.87
N LEU A 16 13.11 -9.18 2.69
CA LEU A 16 14.30 -8.34 2.60
C LEU A 16 14.16 -7.16 3.57
N PRO A 17 14.96 -7.09 4.65
CA PRO A 17 15.02 -5.94 5.52
C PRO A 17 15.99 -4.92 4.92
N GLY A 18 15.47 -3.79 4.44
CA GLY A 18 16.26 -2.56 4.37
C GLY A 18 16.57 -1.94 3.01
N GLU A 19 15.79 -2.20 1.95
CA GLU A 19 15.97 -1.48 0.68
C GLU A 19 14.86 -0.44 0.47
N ALA A 20 15.25 0.84 0.35
CA ALA A 20 14.33 1.94 0.10
C ALA A 20 13.50 1.70 -1.18
N PRO A 21 12.17 1.94 -1.18
CA PRO A 21 11.30 1.42 -2.22
C PRO A 21 11.53 2.10 -3.57
N ARG A 22 12.08 1.33 -4.50
CA ARG A 22 12.20 1.66 -5.91
C ARG A 22 10.86 1.34 -6.58
N THR A 23 9.91 2.28 -6.47
CA THR A 23 8.76 2.50 -7.36
C THR A 23 8.30 1.29 -8.19
N SER A 24 7.70 0.27 -7.56
CA SER A 24 6.85 -0.75 -8.20
C SER A 24 6.21 -1.76 -7.24
N GLU A 25 6.33 -1.60 -5.92
CA GLU A 25 5.64 -2.52 -5.01
C GLU A 25 4.11 -2.31 -5.07
N PRO A 26 3.33 -3.40 -5.17
CA PRO A 26 1.88 -3.34 -5.06
C PRO A 26 1.47 -2.84 -3.66
N LEU A 27 0.34 -2.14 -3.60
CA LEU A 27 -0.25 -1.75 -2.31
C LEU A 27 -0.64 -3.01 -1.54
N ARG A 28 -0.15 -3.16 -0.31
CA ARG A 28 -0.51 -4.29 0.55
C ARG A 28 -1.85 -3.96 1.24
N PRO A 29 -2.63 -4.99 1.61
CA PRO A 29 -3.88 -4.78 2.32
C PRO A 29 -3.72 -4.08 3.68
N GLU A 30 -2.51 -4.06 4.28
CA GLU A 30 -2.25 -3.33 5.53
C GLU A 30 -1.99 -1.82 5.34
N ASP A 31 -1.83 -1.36 4.10
CA ASP A 31 -1.49 0.04 3.79
C ASP A 31 -2.69 0.97 3.71
N PHE A 32 -3.87 0.40 3.55
CA PHE A 32 -5.11 1.13 3.48
C PHE A 32 -6.23 0.28 4.05
N TYR A 33 -7.24 0.94 4.58
CA TYR A 33 -8.47 0.28 5.01
C TYR A 33 -9.67 1.04 4.44
N MET A 34 -10.77 0.31 4.30
CA MET A 34 -12.03 0.89 3.87
C MET A 34 -12.80 1.34 5.11
N GLU A 35 -13.02 2.63 5.24
CA GLU A 35 -13.90 3.23 6.26
C GLU A 35 -15.22 3.61 5.57
N GLY A 36 -16.08 2.61 5.38
CA GLY A 36 -17.32 2.76 4.61
C GLY A 36 -17.02 3.00 3.12
N PRO A 37 -17.48 4.13 2.52
CA PRO A 37 -17.19 4.46 1.13
C PRO A 37 -15.81 5.10 0.92
N TYR A 38 -15.06 5.36 2.00
CA TYR A 38 -13.78 6.05 1.95
C TYR A 38 -12.61 5.08 2.04
N LEU A 39 -11.63 5.25 1.15
CA LEU A 39 -10.35 4.56 1.22
C LEU A 39 -9.39 5.41 2.07
N VAL A 40 -9.00 4.88 3.22
CA VAL A 40 -8.14 5.57 4.18
C VAL A 40 -6.76 4.92 4.19
N PHE A 41 -5.73 5.70 3.88
CA PHE A 41 -4.34 5.24 3.95
C PHE A 41 -3.81 5.27 5.39
N THR A 42 -3.06 4.23 5.75
CA THR A 42 -2.47 4.10 7.07
C THR A 42 -1.11 4.79 7.14
N ALA A 43 -0.57 4.94 8.36
CA ALA A 43 0.79 5.43 8.56
C ALA A 43 1.84 4.54 7.87
N ALA A 44 1.60 3.23 7.76
CA ALA A 44 2.51 2.28 7.10
C ALA A 44 2.70 2.63 5.61
N TYR A 45 1.62 3.01 4.92
CA TYR A 45 1.70 3.49 3.55
C TYR A 45 2.57 4.74 3.43
N HIS A 46 2.41 5.70 4.33
CA HIS A 46 3.20 6.93 4.34
C HIS A 46 4.67 6.70 4.69
N LEU A 47 4.97 5.73 5.56
CA LEU A 47 6.34 5.31 5.87
C LEU A 47 7.00 4.66 4.65
N ARG A 48 6.32 3.71 3.99
CA ARG A 48 6.82 3.07 2.77
C ARG A 48 6.97 4.07 1.62
N ARG A 49 6.10 5.07 1.51
CA ARG A 49 6.26 6.15 0.52
C ARG A 49 7.58 6.91 0.69
N GLY A 50 8.11 6.98 1.92
CA GLY A 50 9.42 7.57 2.20
C GLY A 50 9.49 9.10 2.08
N TYR A 51 8.36 9.79 1.89
CA TYR A 51 8.32 11.26 1.85
C TYR A 51 6.98 11.84 2.33
N CYS A 52 7.05 13.04 2.92
CA CYS A 52 5.87 13.81 3.29
C CYS A 52 5.21 14.40 2.04
N CYS A 53 3.89 14.23 1.92
CA CYS A 53 3.11 14.74 0.80
C CYS A 53 2.51 16.14 1.03
N ASN A 54 2.81 16.79 2.16
CA ASN A 54 2.31 18.12 2.54
C ASN A 54 0.79 18.30 2.41
N SER A 55 0.03 17.22 2.53
CA SER A 55 -1.43 17.20 2.37
C SER A 55 -2.18 17.08 3.71
N ASP A 56 -1.53 17.40 4.83
CA ASP A 56 -2.13 17.35 6.17
C ASP A 56 -2.87 16.03 6.50
N CYS A 57 -2.26 14.90 6.13
CA CYS A 57 -2.85 13.58 6.39
C CYS A 57 -2.96 13.30 7.89
N ARG A 58 -4.11 12.75 8.33
CA ARG A 58 -4.36 12.39 9.74
C ARG A 58 -3.34 11.40 10.32
N HIS A 59 -2.76 10.55 9.49
CA HIS A 59 -1.78 9.54 9.88
C HIS A 59 -0.37 9.86 9.35
N CYS A 60 -0.05 11.14 9.14
CA CYS A 60 1.26 11.54 8.65
C CYS A 60 2.35 11.24 9.69
N PRO A 61 3.35 10.41 9.39
CA PRO A 61 4.46 10.12 10.31
C PRO A 61 5.55 11.20 10.34
N TYR A 62 5.47 12.20 9.44
CA TYR A 62 6.49 13.25 9.26
C TYR A 62 6.06 14.63 9.80
N LYS A 63 4.92 14.72 10.49
CA LYS A 63 4.44 15.95 11.13
C LYS A 63 4.66 15.92 12.63
#